data_AF-A0A087RQS2-F1
#
_entry.id   AF-A0A087RQS2-F1
#
_cell.length_a   1.000
_cell.length_b   1.000
_cell.length_c   1.000
_cell.angle_alpha   90.00
_cell.angle_beta   90.00
_cell.angle_gamma   90.00
#
_symmetry.space_group_name_H-M   'P 1'
#
loop_
_entity.id
_entity.type
_entity.pdbx_description
1 polymer ?
#
loop_
_entity_poly.entity_id
_entity_poly.type
_entity_poly.pdbx_seq_one_letter_code
_entity_poly.pdbx_strand_id
1 'polypeptide(L)' 'MKSEKCAYCGDLTDLPFQCNYCKDPFCSEHRLPEEHRCVKLSQIRAKRFGEKKVIRDGGRDRPNIFRRIFGRF' A
#
# COMPACT_ATOMS: atom_id res chain seq x y z
N MET A 1 5.44 24.28 27.89
CA MET A 1 5.57 23.26 26.82
C MET A 1 4.38 22.31 26.94
N LYS A 2 3.73 21.94 25.84
CA LYS A 2 2.53 21.09 25.87
C LYS A 2 2.97 19.66 25.55
N SER A 3 3.15 18.85 26.59
CA SER A 3 3.45 17.43 26.46
C SER A 3 2.19 16.68 26.05
N GLU A 4 2.25 15.87 24.99
CA GLU A 4 1.12 15.04 24.55
C GLU A 4 1.44 13.55 24.64
N LYS A 5 0.39 12.75 24.77
CA LYS A 5 0.51 11.30 24.94
C LYS A 5 0.51 10.61 23.58
N CYS A 6 1.47 9.74 23.34
CA CYS A 6 1.49 8.92 22.13
C CYS A 6 0.26 8.01 22.10
N ALA A 7 -0.52 8.06 21.01
CA ALA A 7 -1.72 7.25 20.85
C ALA A 7 -1.44 5.74 20.73
N TYR A 8 -0.18 5.33 20.52
CA TYR A 8 0.22 3.94 20.37
C TYR A 8 0.77 3.34 21.67
N CYS A 9 1.89 3.86 22.18
CA CYS A 9 2.53 3.33 23.41
C CYS A 9 2.04 3.99 24.70
N GLY A 10 1.45 5.18 24.60
CA GLY A 10 1.01 5.94 25.77
C GLY A 10 2.10 6.79 26.44
N ASP A 11 3.29 6.88 25.86
CA ASP A 11 4.37 7.70 26.42
C ASP A 11 4.09 9.20 26.25
N LEU A 12 4.50 9.99 27.24
CA LEU A 12 4.45 11.45 27.15
C LEU A 12 5.65 11.96 26.37
N THR A 13 5.40 12.78 25.36
CA THR A 13 6.44 13.44 24.55
C THR A 13 6.24 14.94 24.56
N ASP A 14 7.34 15.69 24.73
CA ASP A 14 7.36 17.15 24.61
C ASP A 14 7.24 17.63 23.16
N LEU A 15 7.55 16.75 22.20
CA LEU A 15 7.46 16.99 20.76
C LEU A 15 6.60 15.90 20.10
N PRO A 16 5.27 16.07 20.07
CA PRO A 16 4.39 15.13 19.40
C PRO A 16 4.49 15.24 17.88
N PHE A 17 4.63 14.11 17.20
CA PHE A 17 4.55 14.00 15.74
C PHE A 17 3.13 13.66 15.34
N GLN A 18 2.54 14.44 14.42
CA GLN A 18 1.20 14.16 13.91
C GLN A 18 1.27 13.33 12.62
N CYS A 19 0.58 12.19 12.60
CA CYS A 19 0.52 11.36 11.39
C CYS A 19 -0.32 12.03 10.30
N ASN A 20 0.19 12.09 9.06
CA ASN A 20 -0.54 12.70 7.94
C ASN A 20 -1.83 11.97 7.55
N TYR A 21 -1.93 10.69 7.90
CA TYR A 21 -3.08 9.86 7.57
C TYR A 21 -4.13 9.86 8.68
N CYS A 22 -3.82 9.32 9.86
CA CYS A 22 -4.78 9.21 10.96
C CYS A 22 -4.97 10.50 11.77
N LYS A 23 -4.02 11.45 11.71
CA LYS A 23 -4.03 12.74 12.42
C LYS A 23 -3.85 12.67 13.94
N ASP A 24 -3.50 11.51 14.48
CA ASP A 24 -3.18 11.31 15.89
C ASP A 24 -1.73 11.71 16.25
N PRO A 25 -1.44 12.06 17.52
CA PRO A 25 -0.10 12.37 18.00
C PRO A 25 0.71 11.13 18.41
N PHE A 26 2.01 11.11 18.07
CA PHE A 26 2.94 10.02 18.35
C PHE A 26 4.30 10.51 18.87
N CYS A 27 5.05 9.64 19.55
CA CYS A 27 6.45 9.88 19.93
C CYS A 27 7.40 9.65 18.75
N SER A 28 8.70 9.94 18.93
CA SER A 28 9.74 9.77 17.90
C SER A 28 9.82 8.35 17.33
N GLU A 29 9.58 7.35 18.18
CA GLU A 29 9.64 5.91 17.89
C GLU A 29 8.40 5.38 17.15
N HIS A 30 7.30 6.14 17.18
CA HIS A 30 6.03 5.73 16.56
C HIS A 30 5.54 6.74 15.52
N ARG A 31 6.42 7.63 15.04
CA ARG A 31 6.06 8.68 14.08
C ARG A 31 5.74 8.11 12.71
N LEU A 32 6.32 6.97 12.33
CA LEU A 32 6.08 6.37 11.03
C LEU A 32 4.74 5.60 11.02
N PRO A 33 3.97 5.68 9.93
CA PRO A 33 2.73 4.93 9.76
C PRO A 33 2.84 3.42 9.98
N GLU A 34 4.02 2.84 9.74
CA GLU A 34 4.28 1.40 9.90
C GLU A 34 4.49 1.01 11.37
N GLU A 35 5.11 1.90 12.17
CA GLU A 35 5.42 1.67 13.58
C GLU A 35 4.14 1.67 14.43
N HIS A 36 3.21 2.60 14.19
CA HIS A 36 1.94 2.66 14.92
C HIS A 36 0.78 1.91 14.25
N ARG A 37 1.05 1.06 13.24
CA ARG A 37 0.05 0.29 12.49
C ARG A 37 -1.14 1.16 12.01
N CYS A 38 -0.83 2.23 11.29
CA CYS A 38 -1.83 3.20 10.85
C CYS A 38 -2.99 2.54 10.07
N VAL A 39 -4.21 2.63 10.60
CA VAL A 39 -5.42 2.03 9.99
C VAL A 39 -5.65 2.54 8.56
N LYS A 40 -5.46 3.85 8.33
CA LYS A 40 -5.65 4.45 7.01
C LYS A 40 -4.59 4.03 6.00
N LEU A 41 -3.36 3.71 6.43
CA LEU A 41 -2.31 3.21 5.53
C LEU A 41 -2.72 1.87 4.91
N SER A 42 -3.27 0.96 5.72
CA SER A 42 -3.76 -0.34 5.26
C SER A 42 -4.85 -0.20 4.20
N GLN A 43 -5.80 0.73 4.41
CA GLN A 43 -6.87 1.01 3.45
C GLN A 43 -6.32 1.56 2.11
N ILE A 44 -5.34 2.47 2.17
CA ILE A 44 -4.71 3.04 0.96
C ILE A 44 -3.96 1.97 0.18
N ARG A 45 -3.21 1.08 0.87
CA ARG A 45 -2.52 -0.04 0.23
C ARG A 45 -3.49 -1.00 -0.45
N ALA A 46 -4.60 -1.33 0.21
CA ALA A 46 -5.64 -2.20 -0.35
C ALA A 46 -6.27 -1.61 -1.62
N LYS A 47 -6.61 -0.31 -1.62
CA LYS A 47 -7.17 0.36 -2.81
C LYS A 47 -6.21 0.34 -4.00
N ARG A 48 -4.94 0.65 -3.77
CA ARG A 48 -3.90 0.64 -4.82
C ARG A 48 -3.66 -0.73 -5.43
N PHE A 49 -3.88 -1.81 -4.68
CA PHE A 49 -3.79 -3.17 -5.21
C PHE A 49 -4.94 -3.53 -6.15
N GLY A 50 -6.15 -3.00 -5.91
CA GLY A 50 -7.30 -3.18 -6.80
C GLY A 50 -7.23 -2.32 -8.07
N GLU A 51 -6.62 -1.14 -7.99
CA GLU A 51 -6.52 -0.21 -9.13
C GLU A 51 -5.42 -0.60 -10.13
N LYS A 52 -4.32 -1.21 -9.66
CA LYS A 52 -3.30 -1.75 -10.57
C LYS A 52 -3.83 -3.04 -11.17
N LYS A 53 -4.47 -2.93 -12.34
CA LYS A 53 -4.78 -4.05 -13.23
C LYS A 53 -3.49 -4.83 -13.45
N VAL A 54 -3.27 -5.91 -12.69
CA VAL A 54 -2.16 -6.83 -12.91
C VAL A 54 -2.48 -7.54 -14.21
N ILE A 55 -2.00 -6.97 -15.33
CA ILE A 55 -2.03 -7.64 -16.62
C ILE A 55 -1.07 -8.81 -16.46
N ARG A 56 -1.61 -9.97 -16.11
CA ARG A 56 -0.88 -11.23 -16.22
C ARG A 56 -0.89 -11.55 -17.70
N ASP A 57 0.11 -11.05 -18.42
CA ASP A 57 0.43 -11.53 -19.77
C ASP A 57 0.87 -12.99 -19.65
N GLY A 58 -0.12 -13.87 -19.46
CA GLY A 58 0.04 -15.31 -19.57
C GLY A 58 0.30 -15.60 -21.04
N GLY A 59 1.58 -15.57 -21.42
CA GLY A 59 2.08 -15.99 -22.72
C GLY A 59 1.69 -17.44 -22.99
N ARG A 60 0.48 -17.64 -23.51
CA ARG A 60 0.11 -18.84 -24.25
C ARG A 60 0.56 -18.59 -25.67
N ASP A 61 1.73 -19.11 -25.98
CA ASP A 61 2.13 -19.48 -27.34
C ASP A 61 1.00 -20.36 -27.91
N ARG A 62 0.03 -19.73 -28.58
CA ARG A 62 -1.02 -20.41 -29.33
C ARG A 62 -0.64 -20.27 -30.80
N PRO A 63 0.10 -21.23 -31.37
CA PRO A 63 0.36 -21.20 -32.80
C PRO A 63 -0.99 -21.32 -33.52
N ASN A 64 -1.31 -20.31 -34.32
CA ASN A 64 -2.44 -20.30 -35.24
C ASN A 64 -2.22 -21.37 -36.32
N ILE A 65 -2.54 -22.62 -35.98
CA ILE A 65 -2.56 -23.79 -36.89
C ILE A 65 -3.44 -23.53 -38.13
N PHE A 66 -4.39 -22.59 -38.05
CA PHE A 66 -5.30 -22.24 -39.14
C PHE A 66 -4.67 -21.42 -40.29
N ARG A 67 -3.42 -20.93 -40.20
CA ARG A 67 -2.73 -20.26 -41.33
C ARG A 67 -1.93 -21.22 -42.22
N ARG A 68 -1.97 -22.53 -41.98
CA ARG A 68 -1.16 -23.51 -42.74
C ARG A 68 -1.90 -24.22 -43.89
N ILE A 69 -3.18 -23.92 -44.10
CA ILE A 69 -4.02 -24.61 -45.10
C ILE A 69 -4.26 -23.77 -46.37
N PHE A 70 -4.00 -22.45 -46.35
CA PHE A 70 -4.14 -21.57 -47.53
C PHE A 70 -2.79 -21.30 -48.23
N GLY A 71 -2.04 -22.35 -48.57
CA GLY A 71 -0.69 -22.16 -49.14
C GLY A 71 -0.17 -23.24 -50.09
N ARG A 72 -1.01 -24.19 -50.56
CA ARG A 72 -0.57 -25.14 -51.61
C ARG A 72 -1.71 -25.83 -52.37
N PHE A 73 -2.58 -25.07 -53.04
CA PHE A 73 -3.07 -25.32 -54.40
C PHE A 73 -3.81 -24.08 -54.92
#